data_AF-A0A7J4JSS7-F1
#
_entry.id   AF-A0A7J4JSS7-F1
#
_cell.length_a   1.000
_cell.length_b   1.000
_cell.length_c   1.000
_cell.angle_alpha   90.00
_cell.angle_beta   90.00
_cell.angle_gamma   90.00
#
_symmetry.space_group_name_H-M   'P 1'
#
loop_
_entity.id
_entity.type
_entity.pdbx_description
1 polymer ?
#
loop_
_entity_poly.entity_id
_entity_poly.type
_entity_poly.pdbx_seq_one_letter_code
_entity_poly.pdbx_strand_id
1 'polypeptide(L)'
;MARLLLYSFFVFLAGCALYAAYLASWLASQIFPLGPSSQALVAANWLFTASVAGTLADFCFGRISGQSRTLRQEPIEKPQISVGMTAYNDETSIGGAVRDFSQLREVAHIVVIDNNSVDGTAKAAREAGARVVQEKVQGYGACARRALQEALKEGNIICLVEGDQTFFASDLMKLLPYIENVDMVVGTRTTMEIATADSQMTTFMQIGNLFVAKLVQLRYWGKLRLTDVGCTYRLIRPDALQRIMGNLKETGNDFSAHMILVALEHGLKVIECPIAFRKRVGQSKGVGSDVIKGLQNGLRMIWLIARP
;
A
#
# COMPACT_ATOMS: atom_id res chain seq x y z
N MET A 1 -9.77 -13.24 15.73
CA MET A 1 -9.81 -14.39 14.80
C MET A 1 -9.01 -14.15 13.52
N ALA A 2 -9.21 -13.04 12.79
CA ALA A 2 -8.49 -12.79 11.52
C ALA A 2 -6.94 -12.75 11.64
N ARG A 3 -6.42 -12.41 12.83
CA ARG A 3 -4.98 -12.46 13.13
C ARG A 3 -4.42 -13.87 13.34
N LEU A 4 -5.25 -14.86 13.70
CA LEU A 4 -4.79 -16.24 13.95
C LEU A 4 -4.20 -16.84 12.67
N LEU A 5 -4.89 -16.65 11.53
CA LEU A 5 -4.41 -17.11 10.22
C LEU A 5 -3.03 -16.54 9.87
N LEU A 6 -2.82 -15.24 10.12
CA LEU A 6 -1.52 -14.59 9.90
C LEU A 6 -0.44 -15.17 10.83
N TYR A 7 -0.73 -15.33 12.12
CA TYR A 7 0.23 -15.86 13.09
C TYR A 7 0.57 -17.32 12.82
N SER A 8 -0.41 -18.15 12.46
CA SER A 8 -0.17 -19.54 12.07
C SER A 8 0.67 -19.62 10.80
N PHE A 9 0.46 -18.74 9.82
CA PHE A 9 1.37 -18.64 8.68
C PHE A 9 2.81 -18.28 9.08
N PHE A 10 3.01 -17.37 10.04
CA PHE A 10 4.36 -17.10 10.55
C PHE A 10 4.96 -18.29 11.31
N VAL A 11 4.16 -19.04 12.08
CA VAL A 11 4.60 -20.28 12.75
C VAL A 11 4.97 -21.34 11.71
N PHE A 12 4.21 -21.46 10.62
CA PHE A 12 4.53 -22.31 9.49
C PHE A 12 5.87 -21.93 8.85
N LEU A 13 6.08 -20.66 8.53
CA LEU A 13 7.36 -20.17 7.98
C LEU A 13 8.54 -20.43 8.92
N ALA A 14 8.36 -20.23 10.23
CA ALA A 14 9.37 -20.54 11.23
C ALA A 14 9.68 -22.04 11.25
N GLY A 15 8.66 -22.90 11.18
CA GLY A 15 8.83 -24.35 11.05
C GLY A 15 9.60 -24.75 9.78
N CYS A 16 9.27 -24.16 8.62
CA CYS A 16 10.01 -24.37 7.37
C CYS A 16 11.49 -23.96 7.51
N ALA A 17 11.76 -22.81 8.11
CA ALA A 17 13.13 -22.31 8.29
C ALA A 17 13.95 -23.21 9.22
N LEU A 18 13.36 -23.66 10.33
CA LEU A 18 13.99 -24.62 11.24
C LEU A 18 14.29 -25.94 10.53
N TYR A 19 13.34 -26.44 9.73
CA TYR A 19 13.53 -27.66 8.94
C TYR A 19 14.62 -27.52 7.87
N ALA A 20 14.69 -26.37 7.19
CA ALA A 20 15.71 -26.10 6.18
C ALA A 20 17.12 -25.95 6.78
N ALA A 21 17.25 -25.20 7.90
CA ALA A 21 18.52 -25.07 8.63
C ALA A 21 19.01 -26.44 9.13
N TYR A 22 18.07 -27.26 9.61
CA TYR A 22 18.34 -28.64 9.97
C TYR A 22 18.83 -29.48 8.79
N LEU A 23 18.14 -29.45 7.65
CA LEU A 23 18.53 -30.19 6.43
C LEU A 23 19.94 -29.78 5.96
N ALA A 24 20.25 -28.48 6.02
CA ALA A 24 21.59 -27.99 5.70
C ALA A 24 22.65 -28.53 6.68
N SER A 25 22.35 -28.58 7.98
CA SER A 25 23.24 -29.17 8.99
C SER A 25 23.44 -30.67 8.78
N TRP A 26 22.38 -31.41 8.44
CA TRP A 26 22.47 -32.84 8.12
C TRP A 26 23.27 -33.12 6.84
N LEU A 27 23.12 -32.30 5.80
CA LEU A 27 23.93 -32.39 4.58
C LEU A 27 25.41 -32.10 4.87
N ALA A 28 25.69 -31.08 5.69
CA ALA A 28 27.05 -30.77 6.12
C ALA A 28 27.68 -31.93 6.91
N SER A 29 26.89 -32.68 7.69
CA SER A 29 27.38 -33.81 8.46
C SER A 29 27.76 -35.04 7.62
N GLN A 30 27.34 -35.10 6.36
CA GLN A 30 27.79 -36.13 5.42
C GLN A 30 29.23 -35.86 4.94
N ILE A 31 29.71 -34.62 5.08
CA ILE A 31 31.00 -34.15 4.60
C ILE A 31 31.95 -33.89 5.77
N PHE A 32 31.43 -33.41 6.90
CA PHE A 32 32.19 -33.10 8.12
C PHE A 32 31.67 -33.96 9.29
N PRO A 33 32.52 -34.41 10.23
CA PRO A 33 32.12 -35.23 11.38
C PRO A 33 31.34 -34.45 12.48
N LEU A 34 30.62 -33.40 12.08
CA LEU A 34 29.77 -32.58 12.94
C LEU A 34 28.33 -32.76 12.44
N GLY A 35 27.59 -33.69 13.04
CA GLY A 35 26.20 -33.96 12.71
C GLY A 35 25.24 -33.67 13.85
N PRO A 36 24.00 -33.24 13.54
CA PRO A 36 22.97 -33.07 14.55
C PRO A 36 22.61 -34.43 15.18
N SER A 37 22.25 -34.42 16.47
CA SER A 37 21.81 -35.65 17.14
C SER A 37 20.48 -36.17 16.58
N SER A 38 20.24 -37.48 16.65
CA SER A 38 18.98 -38.10 16.23
C SER A 38 17.75 -37.53 16.96
N GLN A 39 17.92 -37.08 18.21
CA GLN A 39 16.86 -36.42 18.98
C GLN A 39 16.51 -35.04 18.40
N ALA A 40 17.49 -34.29 17.90
CA ALA A 40 17.24 -33.02 17.22
C ALA A 40 16.47 -33.20 15.91
N LEU A 41 16.70 -34.31 15.18
CA LEU A 41 15.97 -34.68 13.97
C LEU A 41 14.47 -34.88 14.26
N VAL A 42 14.18 -35.67 15.29
CA VAL A 42 12.79 -35.95 15.70
C VAL A 42 12.10 -34.67 16.16
N ALA A 43 12.77 -33.84 16.96
CA ALA A 43 12.21 -32.58 17.45
C ALA A 43 11.91 -31.59 16.31
N ALA A 44 12.83 -31.38 15.37
CA ALA A 44 12.63 -30.49 14.23
C ALA A 44 11.46 -30.95 13.34
N ASN A 45 11.35 -32.26 13.11
CA ASN A 45 10.25 -32.83 12.33
C ASN A 45 8.89 -32.67 13.03
N TRP A 46 8.83 -32.89 14.36
CA TRP A 46 7.62 -32.65 15.14
C TRP A 46 7.21 -31.17 15.13
N LEU A 47 8.16 -30.25 15.28
CA LEU A 47 7.89 -28.80 15.22
C LEU A 47 7.33 -28.39 13.85
N PHE A 48 7.93 -28.89 12.77
CA PHE A 48 7.42 -28.64 11.42
C PHE A 48 6.04 -29.26 11.19
N THR A 49 5.83 -30.52 11.60
CA THR A 49 4.55 -31.20 11.44
C THR A 49 3.45 -30.50 12.24
N ALA A 50 3.75 -30.07 13.46
CA ALA A 50 2.83 -29.31 14.30
C ALA A 50 2.51 -27.93 13.69
N SER A 51 3.47 -27.23 13.09
CA SER A 51 3.22 -25.94 12.44
C SER A 51 2.34 -26.08 11.19
N VAL A 52 2.55 -27.13 10.40
CA VAL A 52 1.71 -27.48 9.24
C VAL A 52 0.29 -27.81 9.72
N ALA A 53 0.16 -28.72 10.68
CA ALA A 53 -1.14 -29.15 11.21
C ALA A 53 -1.93 -27.98 11.82
N GLY A 54 -1.27 -27.12 12.60
CA GLY A 54 -1.89 -25.92 13.19
C GLY A 54 -2.35 -24.93 12.13
N THR A 55 -1.55 -24.70 11.08
CA THR A 55 -1.92 -23.78 9.99
C THR A 55 -3.08 -24.32 9.16
N LEU A 56 -3.08 -25.63 8.86
CA LEU A 56 -4.18 -26.29 8.18
C LEU A 56 -5.46 -26.26 9.01
N ALA A 57 -5.35 -26.50 10.33
CA ALA A 57 -6.46 -26.38 11.25
C ALA A 57 -7.01 -24.95 11.26
N ASP A 58 -6.17 -23.93 11.33
CA ASP A 58 -6.61 -22.54 11.26
C ASP A 58 -7.26 -22.18 9.93
N PHE A 59 -6.78 -22.74 8.82
CA PHE A 59 -7.42 -22.55 7.52
C PHE A 59 -8.78 -23.26 7.43
N CYS A 60 -8.89 -24.48 7.96
CA CYS A 60 -10.12 -25.28 7.90
C CYS A 60 -11.19 -24.81 8.91
N PHE A 61 -10.78 -24.44 10.12
CA PHE A 61 -11.66 -24.06 11.24
C PHE A 61 -11.78 -22.55 11.45
N GLY A 62 -10.81 -21.77 10.97
CA GLY A 62 -10.92 -20.33 10.92
C GLY A 62 -11.97 -19.98 9.90
N ARG A 63 -13.24 -19.93 10.32
CA ARG A 63 -14.44 -19.63 9.53
C ARG A 63 -14.07 -18.74 8.35
N ILE A 64 -13.83 -19.34 7.19
CA ILE A 64 -13.77 -18.68 5.88
C ILE A 64 -15.22 -18.33 5.53
N SER A 65 -15.93 -17.70 6.46
CA SER A 65 -17.22 -17.10 6.19
C SER A 65 -16.89 -15.82 5.46
N GLY A 66 -16.98 -15.84 4.13
CA GLY A 66 -17.15 -14.62 3.37
C GLY A 66 -18.33 -13.90 4.01
N GLN A 67 -18.07 -12.79 4.70
CA GLN A 67 -19.16 -12.00 5.23
C GLN A 67 -19.88 -11.44 4.01
N SER A 68 -21.12 -11.88 3.78
CA SER A 68 -22.00 -11.18 2.87
C SER A 68 -22.14 -9.76 3.41
N ARG A 69 -21.58 -8.80 2.66
CA ARG A 69 -21.65 -7.38 2.99
C ARG A 69 -22.73 -6.80 2.11
N THR A 70 -23.65 -6.06 2.71
CA THR A 70 -24.61 -5.24 1.96
C THR A 70 -23.84 -4.33 1.01
N LEU A 71 -24.22 -4.32 -0.26
CA LEU A 71 -23.64 -3.42 -1.25
C LEU A 71 -24.03 -1.99 -0.89
N ARG A 72 -23.06 -1.06 -0.86
CA ARG A 72 -23.40 0.38 -0.79
C ARG A 72 -23.90 0.79 -2.17
N GLN A 73 -25.02 1.50 -2.23
CA GLN A 73 -25.56 2.06 -3.47
C GLN A 73 -25.88 3.53 -3.19
N GLU A 74 -24.83 4.32 -3.03
CA GLU A 74 -24.93 5.76 -2.77
C GLU A 74 -24.21 6.51 -3.89
N PRO A 75 -24.91 6.73 -5.02
CA PRO A 75 -24.35 7.45 -6.15
C PRO A 75 -23.99 8.88 -5.76
N ILE A 76 -22.96 9.43 -6.40
CA ILE A 76 -22.51 10.81 -6.18
C ILE A 76 -23.03 11.64 -7.35
N GLU A 77 -24.20 12.27 -7.17
CA GLU A 77 -24.95 12.94 -8.25
C GLU A 77 -24.17 14.06 -8.96
N LYS A 78 -23.12 14.61 -8.33
CA LYS A 78 -22.19 15.58 -8.91
C LYS A 78 -20.78 15.37 -8.35
N PRO A 79 -19.94 14.52 -8.97
CA PRO A 79 -18.59 14.28 -8.50
C PRO A 79 -17.76 15.57 -8.50
N GLN A 80 -17.26 15.95 -7.32
CA GLN A 80 -16.35 17.08 -7.10
C GLN A 80 -15.12 16.55 -6.38
N ILE A 81 -14.12 16.17 -7.17
CA ILE A 81 -12.88 15.57 -6.70
C ILE A 81 -11.96 16.68 -6.20
N SER A 82 -11.56 16.56 -4.94
CA SER A 82 -10.45 17.33 -4.38
C SER A 82 -9.19 16.48 -4.38
N VAL A 83 -8.19 16.91 -5.14
CA VAL A 83 -6.93 16.20 -5.35
C VAL A 83 -5.88 16.73 -4.39
N GLY A 84 -5.49 15.92 -3.42
CA GLY A 84 -4.31 16.11 -2.59
C GLY A 84 -3.08 15.49 -3.23
N MET A 85 -2.17 16.34 -3.72
CA MET A 85 -0.91 15.95 -4.33
C MET A 85 0.24 16.06 -3.34
N THR A 86 1.04 15.01 -3.19
CA THR A 86 2.29 15.08 -2.40
C THR A 86 3.47 15.47 -3.31
N ALA A 87 4.34 16.36 -2.84
CA ALA A 87 5.53 16.79 -3.59
C ALA A 87 6.76 16.94 -2.68
N TYR A 88 7.92 16.47 -3.14
CA TYR A 88 9.20 16.70 -2.49
C TYR A 88 10.34 16.77 -3.50
N ASN A 89 10.91 17.97 -3.68
CA ASN A 89 11.95 18.25 -4.69
C ASN A 89 11.53 17.80 -6.11
N ASP A 90 10.30 18.14 -6.49
CA ASP A 90 9.60 17.75 -7.72
C ASP A 90 9.35 18.96 -8.65
N GLU A 91 10.25 19.95 -8.65
CA GLU A 91 10.14 21.18 -9.47
C GLU A 91 9.84 20.90 -10.94
N THR A 92 10.48 19.88 -11.51
CA THR A 92 10.36 19.54 -12.93
C THR A 92 9.07 18.79 -13.29
N SER A 93 8.38 18.22 -12.30
CA SER A 93 7.26 17.32 -12.52
C SER A 93 5.92 17.84 -12.00
N ILE A 94 5.93 18.56 -10.87
CA ILE A 94 4.71 18.97 -10.17
C ILE A 94 3.79 19.84 -11.03
N GLY A 95 4.34 20.78 -11.81
CA GLY A 95 3.55 21.64 -12.67
C GLY A 95 2.83 20.86 -13.78
N GLY A 96 3.47 19.81 -14.31
CA GLY A 96 2.85 18.91 -15.29
C GLY A 96 1.73 18.08 -14.66
N ALA A 97 1.95 17.54 -13.47
CA ALA A 97 0.95 16.77 -12.74
C ALA A 97 -0.30 17.61 -12.41
N VAL A 98 -0.13 18.84 -11.91
CA VAL A 98 -1.25 19.75 -11.62
C VAL A 98 -2.05 20.02 -12.89
N ARG A 99 -1.38 20.32 -14.02
CA ARG A 99 -2.06 20.58 -15.29
C ARG A 99 -2.82 19.36 -15.80
N ASP A 100 -2.25 18.17 -15.72
CA ASP A 100 -2.88 16.89 -16.12
C ASP A 100 -4.21 16.70 -15.37
N PHE A 101 -4.22 16.84 -14.04
CA PHE A 101 -5.45 16.69 -13.25
C PHE A 101 -6.45 17.83 -13.44
N SER A 102 -5.99 19.06 -13.66
CA SER A 102 -6.87 20.23 -13.86
C SER A 102 -7.70 20.17 -15.15
N GLN A 103 -7.31 19.32 -16.10
CA GLN A 103 -8.04 19.13 -17.37
C GLN A 103 -9.31 18.29 -17.21
N LEU A 104 -9.45 17.58 -16.09
CA LEU A 104 -10.62 16.74 -15.83
C LEU A 104 -11.75 17.55 -15.22
N ARG A 105 -12.95 17.41 -15.79
CA ARG A 105 -14.14 18.17 -15.40
C ARG A 105 -14.57 17.88 -13.95
N GLU A 106 -14.36 16.66 -13.50
CA GLU A 106 -14.72 16.17 -12.17
C GLU A 106 -13.74 16.69 -11.10
N VAL A 107 -12.56 17.17 -11.48
CA VAL A 107 -11.57 17.74 -10.55
C VAL A 107 -11.94 19.19 -10.28
N ALA A 108 -12.43 19.44 -9.07
CA ALA A 108 -12.84 20.77 -8.63
C ALA A 108 -11.71 21.53 -7.93
N HIS A 109 -10.86 20.81 -7.21
CA HIS A 109 -9.83 21.41 -6.35
C HIS A 109 -8.53 20.62 -6.43
N ILE A 110 -7.39 21.32 -6.48
CA ILE A 110 -6.06 20.72 -6.41
C ILE A 110 -5.27 21.42 -5.33
N VAL A 111 -4.86 20.66 -4.32
CA VAL A 111 -3.95 21.10 -3.28
C VAL A 111 -2.66 20.31 -3.35
N VAL A 112 -1.54 21.01 -3.50
CA VAL A 112 -0.20 20.44 -3.45
C VAL A 112 0.37 20.65 -2.06
N ILE A 113 0.82 19.57 -1.45
CA ILE A 113 1.56 19.61 -0.19
C ILE A 113 3.04 19.56 -0.50
N ASP A 114 3.71 20.69 -0.30
CA ASP A 114 5.15 20.78 -0.39
C ASP A 114 5.78 20.26 0.92
N ASN A 115 6.41 19.09 0.85
CA ASN A 115 7.05 18.45 1.99
C ASN A 115 8.46 19.02 2.21
N ASN A 116 8.53 20.30 2.55
CA ASN A 116 9.77 20.99 2.86
C ASN A 116 10.84 20.86 1.75
N SER A 117 10.45 21.09 0.49
CA SER A 117 11.37 21.08 -0.65
C SER A 117 12.37 22.23 -0.56
N VAL A 118 13.54 22.02 -1.17
CA VAL A 118 14.62 23.03 -1.25
C VAL A 118 14.80 23.61 -2.66
N ASP A 119 13.97 23.16 -3.60
CA ASP A 119 13.96 23.57 -5.01
C ASP A 119 12.71 24.43 -5.34
N GLY A 120 12.45 24.66 -6.63
CA GLY A 120 11.30 25.43 -7.10
C GLY A 120 9.94 24.73 -7.03
N THR A 121 9.80 23.57 -6.37
CA THR A 121 8.56 22.77 -6.32
C THR A 121 7.32 23.61 -6.00
N ALA A 122 7.35 24.35 -4.89
CA ALA A 122 6.21 25.15 -4.46
C ALA A 122 5.87 26.29 -5.45
N LYS A 123 6.88 26.84 -6.14
CA LYS A 123 6.67 27.87 -7.16
C LYS A 123 5.99 27.27 -8.39
N ALA A 124 6.55 26.18 -8.92
CA ALA A 124 6.03 25.48 -10.09
C ALA A 124 4.58 25.00 -9.91
N ALA A 125 4.22 24.54 -8.70
CA ALA A 125 2.85 24.14 -8.37
C ALA A 125 1.86 25.33 -8.37
N ARG A 126 2.25 26.49 -7.80
CA ARG A 126 1.40 27.70 -7.81
C ARG A 126 1.20 28.24 -9.23
N GLU A 127 2.28 28.28 -10.02
CA GLU A 127 2.23 28.73 -11.41
C GLU A 127 1.34 27.82 -12.28
N ALA A 128 1.23 26.53 -11.93
CA ALA A 128 0.31 25.59 -12.57
C ALA A 128 -1.14 25.71 -12.09
N GLY A 129 -1.45 26.59 -11.12
CA GLY A 129 -2.80 26.86 -10.64
C GLY A 129 -3.23 26.08 -9.39
N ALA A 130 -2.34 25.34 -8.74
CA ALA A 130 -2.67 24.63 -7.50
C ALA A 130 -2.57 25.53 -6.27
N ARG A 131 -3.42 25.26 -5.27
CA ARG A 131 -3.20 25.75 -3.90
C ARG A 131 -2.02 24.99 -3.30
N VAL A 132 -1.04 25.71 -2.73
CA VAL A 132 0.13 25.08 -2.13
C VAL A 132 0.12 25.25 -0.61
N VAL A 133 0.28 24.15 0.10
CA VAL A 133 0.41 24.11 1.56
C VAL A 133 1.76 23.51 1.91
N GLN A 134 2.49 24.16 2.81
CA GLN A 134 3.76 23.64 3.31
C GLN A 134 3.51 22.62 4.42
N GLU A 135 4.17 21.47 4.36
CA GLU A 135 4.30 20.51 5.45
C GLU A 135 5.74 20.53 5.97
N LYS A 136 5.90 20.88 7.25
CA LYS A 136 7.22 21.03 7.89
C LYS A 136 7.80 19.69 8.35
N VAL A 137 6.94 18.71 8.63
CA VAL A 137 7.35 17.37 9.06
C VAL A 137 7.72 16.56 7.83
N GLN A 138 9.00 16.22 7.71
CA GLN A 138 9.49 15.46 6.57
C GLN A 138 8.98 14.01 6.59
N GLY A 139 8.64 13.52 5.39
CA GLY A 139 8.25 12.13 5.16
C GLY A 139 6.98 12.01 4.34
N TYR A 140 6.92 10.99 3.49
CA TYR A 140 5.79 10.72 2.62
C TYR A 140 4.47 10.63 3.39
N GLY A 141 4.43 9.90 4.50
CA GLY A 141 3.21 9.76 5.32
C GLY A 141 2.75 11.05 5.98
N ALA A 142 3.68 11.93 6.40
CA ALA A 142 3.33 13.25 6.92
C ALA A 142 2.69 14.11 5.83
N CYS A 143 3.32 14.14 4.65
CA CYS A 143 2.84 14.84 3.47
C CYS A 143 1.47 14.31 3.01
N ALA A 144 1.32 12.98 2.87
CA ALA A 144 0.09 12.33 2.44
C ALA A 144 -1.06 12.55 3.43
N ARG A 145 -0.80 12.48 4.74
CA ARG A 145 -1.80 12.81 5.76
C ARG A 145 -2.25 14.26 5.65
N ARG A 146 -1.32 15.19 5.47
CA ARG A 146 -1.65 16.61 5.27
C ARG A 146 -2.45 16.81 3.99
N ALA A 147 -2.12 16.09 2.91
CA ALA A 147 -2.83 16.15 1.64
C ALA A 147 -4.29 15.71 1.80
N LEU A 148 -4.51 14.59 2.50
CA LEU A 148 -5.84 14.10 2.83
C LEU A 148 -6.64 15.10 3.68
N GLN A 149 -6.02 15.73 4.69
CA GLN A 149 -6.67 16.75 5.53
C GLN A 149 -7.08 18.00 4.76
N GLU A 150 -6.21 18.46 3.86
CA GLU A 150 -6.48 19.66 3.07
C GLU A 150 -7.51 19.40 1.97
N ALA A 151 -7.44 18.25 1.30
CA ALA A 151 -8.40 17.87 0.27
C ALA A 151 -9.81 17.63 0.85
N LEU A 152 -9.90 17.06 2.06
CA LEU A 152 -11.16 16.80 2.77
C LEU A 152 -12.04 18.06 2.96
N LYS A 153 -11.45 19.26 2.89
CA LYS A 153 -12.16 20.54 3.10
C LYS A 153 -12.94 21.00 1.87
N GLU A 154 -12.61 20.52 0.67
CA GLU A 154 -13.04 21.17 -0.57
C GLU A 154 -13.79 20.24 -1.55
N GLY A 155 -13.84 18.93 -1.31
CA GLY A 155 -14.45 17.97 -2.25
C GLY A 155 -15.42 16.99 -1.61
N ASN A 156 -16.31 16.43 -2.43
CA ASN A 156 -17.17 15.31 -2.05
C ASN A 156 -16.57 13.93 -2.43
N ILE A 157 -15.41 13.94 -3.09
CA ILE A 157 -14.54 12.78 -3.34
C ILE A 157 -13.10 13.24 -3.12
N ILE A 158 -12.32 12.46 -2.37
CA ILE A 158 -10.94 12.81 -2.06
C ILE A 158 -10.00 11.94 -2.87
N CYS A 159 -9.11 12.56 -3.62
CA CYS A 159 -8.05 11.87 -4.35
C CYS A 159 -6.71 12.13 -3.67
N LEU A 160 -5.99 11.08 -3.28
CA LEU A 160 -4.57 11.17 -2.91
C LEU A 160 -3.73 10.68 -4.09
N VAL A 161 -2.71 11.43 -4.48
CA VAL A 161 -1.78 11.05 -5.55
C VAL A 161 -0.41 11.74 -5.38
N GLU A 162 0.63 11.19 -6.00
CA GLU A 162 1.96 11.81 -6.05
C GLU A 162 2.07 12.80 -7.21
N GLY A 163 2.75 13.92 -6.97
CA GLY A 163 2.95 15.00 -7.94
C GLY A 163 4.13 14.80 -8.91
N ASP A 164 4.62 13.57 -9.06
CA ASP A 164 5.85 13.26 -9.79
C ASP A 164 5.64 12.81 -11.25
N GLN A 165 4.40 12.90 -11.72
CA GLN A 165 3.92 12.42 -13.02
C GLN A 165 4.09 10.92 -13.24
N THR A 166 4.14 10.07 -12.21
CA THR A 166 4.08 8.61 -12.43
C THR A 166 2.66 8.10 -12.74
N PHE A 167 1.64 8.84 -12.30
CA PHE A 167 0.23 8.52 -12.53
C PHE A 167 -0.38 9.40 -13.63
N PHE A 168 -1.41 8.87 -14.28
CA PHE A 168 -2.22 9.59 -15.24
C PHE A 168 -3.50 10.11 -14.58
N ALA A 169 -3.86 11.36 -14.83
CA ALA A 169 -5.11 11.91 -14.33
C ALA A 169 -6.32 11.10 -14.85
N SER A 170 -6.28 10.66 -16.11
CA SER A 170 -7.36 9.91 -16.77
C SER A 170 -7.77 8.61 -16.07
N ASP A 171 -6.88 8.02 -15.25
CA ASP A 171 -7.23 6.86 -14.42
C ASP A 171 -8.30 7.20 -13.36
N LEU A 172 -8.50 8.47 -12.98
CA LEU A 172 -9.65 8.89 -12.16
C LEU A 172 -10.97 8.38 -12.75
N MET A 173 -11.11 8.40 -14.08
CA MET A 173 -12.34 7.93 -14.75
C MET A 173 -12.53 6.41 -14.67
N LYS A 174 -11.46 5.66 -14.37
CA LYS A 174 -11.53 4.21 -14.08
C LYS A 174 -11.88 3.96 -12.62
N LEU A 175 -11.38 4.79 -11.70
CA LEU A 175 -11.57 4.63 -10.26
C LEU A 175 -12.95 5.13 -9.80
N LEU A 176 -13.44 6.21 -10.42
CA LEU A 176 -14.66 6.92 -10.01
C LEU A 176 -15.91 6.04 -9.94
N PRO A 177 -16.24 5.17 -10.92
CA PRO A 177 -17.46 4.36 -10.85
C PRO A 177 -17.53 3.45 -9.62
N TYR A 178 -16.39 2.98 -9.11
CA TYR A 178 -16.35 2.07 -7.97
C TYR A 178 -16.67 2.77 -6.63
N ILE A 179 -16.45 4.08 -6.53
CA ILE A 179 -16.61 4.82 -5.26
C ILE A 179 -18.08 4.90 -4.79
N GLU A 180 -19.03 4.58 -5.66
CA GLU A 180 -20.45 4.48 -5.30
C GLU A 180 -20.74 3.25 -4.42
N ASN A 181 -19.90 2.22 -4.54
CA ASN A 181 -20.09 0.93 -3.87
C ASN A 181 -19.15 0.68 -2.68
N VAL A 182 -18.07 1.44 -2.59
CA VAL A 182 -17.02 1.24 -1.59
C VAL A 182 -16.64 2.55 -0.89
N ASP A 183 -15.89 2.44 0.19
CA ASP A 183 -15.41 3.57 0.97
C ASP A 183 -14.10 4.14 0.40
N MET A 184 -13.28 3.28 -0.20
CA MET A 184 -12.00 3.63 -0.81
C MET A 184 -11.67 2.74 -2.01
N VAL A 185 -11.22 3.37 -3.10
CA VAL A 185 -10.68 2.71 -4.28
C VAL A 185 -9.17 2.98 -4.31
N VAL A 186 -8.38 1.93 -4.44
CA VAL A 186 -6.92 1.99 -4.49
C VAL A 186 -6.45 1.54 -5.86
N GLY A 187 -5.57 2.31 -6.50
CA GLY A 187 -4.94 1.88 -7.74
C GLY A 187 -4.04 0.66 -7.52
N THR A 188 -3.76 -0.09 -8.58
CA THR A 188 -2.68 -1.08 -8.59
C THR A 188 -1.79 -0.94 -9.80
N ARG A 189 -0.48 -0.96 -9.56
CA ARG A 189 0.56 -0.85 -10.60
C ARG A 189 1.09 -2.22 -11.03
N THR A 190 0.58 -3.31 -10.46
CA THR A 190 1.05 -4.67 -10.76
C THR A 190 0.46 -5.26 -12.04
N THR A 191 -0.40 -4.52 -12.75
CA THR A 191 -0.91 -4.88 -14.08
C THR A 191 0.05 -4.36 -15.14
N MET A 192 1.00 -5.20 -15.54
CA MET A 192 2.13 -4.80 -16.39
C MET A 192 1.72 -4.47 -17.82
N GLU A 193 0.58 -4.98 -18.28
CA GLU A 193 0.01 -4.71 -19.61
C GLU A 193 -0.34 -3.24 -19.82
N ILE A 194 -0.49 -2.47 -18.74
CA ILE A 194 -0.81 -1.04 -18.76
C ILE A 194 0.28 -0.18 -18.09
N ALA A 195 1.46 -0.77 -17.84
CA ALA A 195 2.64 -0.05 -17.38
C ALA A 195 3.56 0.29 -18.56
N THR A 196 4.23 1.45 -18.52
CA THR A 196 5.26 1.76 -19.51
C THR A 196 6.49 0.88 -19.29
N ALA A 197 7.18 0.51 -20.39
CA ALA A 197 8.34 -0.36 -20.34
C ALA A 197 9.49 0.19 -19.47
N ASP A 198 9.53 1.51 -19.30
CA ASP A 198 10.52 2.26 -18.54
C ASP A 198 10.02 2.71 -17.15
N SER A 199 8.89 2.17 -16.70
CA SER A 199 8.32 2.47 -15.38
C SER A 199 9.26 2.03 -14.24
N GLN A 200 9.14 2.68 -13.08
CA GLN A 200 9.98 2.38 -11.91
C GLN A 200 9.65 1.03 -11.24
N MET A 201 8.64 0.32 -11.74
CA MET A 201 8.11 -0.89 -11.12
C MET A 201 8.97 -2.12 -11.49
N THR A 202 10.12 -2.28 -10.83
CA THR A 202 10.99 -3.45 -11.02
C THR A 202 10.31 -4.75 -10.59
N THR A 203 10.73 -5.89 -11.14
CA THR A 203 10.24 -7.22 -10.74
C THR A 203 10.37 -7.45 -9.23
N PHE A 204 11.45 -6.98 -8.61
CA PHE A 204 11.64 -7.04 -7.17
C PHE A 204 10.55 -6.27 -6.40
N MET A 205 10.24 -5.04 -6.82
CA MET A 205 9.18 -4.25 -6.20
C MET A 205 7.80 -4.88 -6.41
N GLN A 206 7.54 -5.47 -7.57
CA GLN A 206 6.27 -6.17 -7.84
C GLN A 206 6.07 -7.34 -6.89
N ILE A 207 7.09 -8.21 -6.78
CA ILE A 207 7.05 -9.37 -5.89
C ILE A 207 6.94 -8.92 -4.43
N GLY A 208 7.70 -7.90 -4.03
CA GLY A 208 7.65 -7.34 -2.68
C GLY A 208 6.28 -6.76 -2.32
N ASN A 209 5.71 -5.93 -3.20
CA ASN A 209 4.37 -5.36 -3.02
C ASN A 209 3.30 -6.44 -2.97
N LEU A 210 3.38 -7.44 -3.86
CA LEU A 210 2.46 -8.57 -3.89
C LEU A 210 2.55 -9.39 -2.60
N PHE A 211 3.76 -9.71 -2.14
CA PHE A 211 3.99 -10.46 -0.92
C PHE A 211 3.38 -9.74 0.30
N VAL A 212 3.71 -8.46 0.49
CA VAL A 212 3.18 -7.65 1.59
C VAL A 212 1.66 -7.50 1.47
N ALA A 213 1.13 -7.30 0.25
CA ALA A 213 -0.31 -7.26 0.01
C ALA A 213 -1.01 -8.57 0.41
N LYS A 214 -0.39 -9.73 0.16
CA LYS A 214 -0.93 -11.03 0.60
C LYS A 214 -0.90 -11.21 2.10
N LEU A 215 0.08 -10.66 2.82
CA LEU A 215 0.07 -10.66 4.28
C LEU A 215 -1.08 -9.81 4.84
N VAL A 216 -1.37 -8.64 4.24
CA VAL A 216 -2.55 -7.84 4.60
C VAL A 216 -3.84 -8.62 4.34
N GLN A 217 -3.96 -9.24 3.16
CA GLN A 217 -5.11 -10.05 2.78
C GLN A 217 -5.29 -11.26 3.71
N LEU A 218 -4.20 -11.88 4.16
CA LEU A 218 -4.22 -12.98 5.11
C LEU A 218 -4.72 -12.52 6.48
N ARG A 219 -4.23 -11.38 6.98
CA ARG A 219 -4.69 -10.77 8.25
C ARG A 219 -6.16 -10.38 8.23
N TYR A 220 -6.68 -9.97 7.07
CA TYR A 220 -8.05 -9.51 6.88
C TYR A 220 -8.78 -10.39 5.87
N TRP A 221 -8.67 -11.71 6.06
CA TRP A 221 -9.23 -12.70 5.15
C TRP A 221 -10.70 -12.43 4.80
N GLY A 222 -11.03 -12.49 3.51
CA GLY A 222 -12.37 -12.25 2.99
C GLY A 222 -12.83 -10.79 2.99
N LYS A 223 -12.00 -9.82 3.39
CA LYS A 223 -12.38 -8.39 3.44
C LYS A 223 -11.86 -7.54 2.27
N LEU A 224 -10.81 -7.98 1.59
CA LEU A 224 -10.10 -7.24 0.55
C LEU A 224 -9.36 -8.21 -0.38
N ARG A 225 -9.30 -7.87 -1.67
CA ARG A 225 -8.32 -8.42 -2.63
C ARG A 225 -7.29 -7.33 -2.90
N LEU A 226 -6.02 -7.62 -2.64
CA LEU A 226 -4.92 -6.67 -2.81
C LEU A 226 -3.74 -7.32 -3.53
N THR A 227 -3.14 -6.61 -4.47
CA THR A 227 -1.90 -6.99 -5.17
C THR A 227 -0.81 -5.93 -5.05
N ASP A 228 -1.16 -4.66 -4.77
CA ASP A 228 -0.20 -3.56 -4.61
C ASP A 228 -0.48 -2.77 -3.31
N VAL A 229 0.26 -3.08 -2.26
CA VAL A 229 0.16 -2.36 -0.98
C VAL A 229 0.73 -0.93 -1.05
N GLY A 230 1.62 -0.69 -2.02
CA GLY A 230 2.41 0.53 -2.11
C GLY A 230 1.77 1.61 -2.99
N CYS A 231 0.64 1.34 -3.63
CA CYS A 231 0.02 2.33 -4.51
C CYS A 231 -0.54 3.51 -3.71
N THR A 232 -0.18 4.70 -4.17
CA THR A 232 -0.49 5.99 -3.54
C THR A 232 -1.70 6.66 -4.17
N TYR A 233 -2.11 6.23 -5.37
CA TYR A 233 -3.27 6.76 -6.09
C TYR A 233 -4.57 6.17 -5.54
N ARG A 234 -5.35 6.97 -4.82
CA ARG A 234 -6.53 6.52 -4.07
C ARG A 234 -7.68 7.49 -4.20
N LEU A 235 -8.89 6.99 -4.45
CA LEU A 235 -10.14 7.73 -4.25
C LEU A 235 -10.79 7.30 -2.95
N ILE A 236 -11.26 8.24 -2.16
CA ILE A 236 -11.81 7.99 -0.82
C ILE A 236 -13.04 8.87 -0.63
N ARG A 237 -14.10 8.31 -0.04
CA ARG A 237 -15.26 9.10 0.34
C ARG A 237 -14.96 9.98 1.56
N PRO A 238 -15.48 11.22 1.65
CA PRO A 238 -15.26 12.08 2.80
C PRO A 238 -15.66 11.43 4.14
N ASP A 239 -16.81 10.75 4.19
CA ASP A 239 -17.31 10.06 5.38
C ASP A 239 -16.40 8.90 5.80
N ALA A 240 -15.78 8.22 4.83
CA ALA A 240 -14.81 7.16 5.09
C ALA A 240 -13.49 7.72 5.60
N LEU A 241 -13.00 8.79 4.97
CA LEU A 241 -11.74 9.44 5.35
C LEU A 241 -11.83 10.02 6.77
N GLN A 242 -12.93 10.68 7.12
CA GLN A 242 -13.17 11.21 8.47
C GLN A 242 -13.10 10.12 9.55
N ARG A 243 -13.65 8.93 9.28
CA ARG A 243 -13.63 7.78 10.20
C ARG A 243 -12.21 7.30 10.52
N ILE A 244 -11.27 7.43 9.59
CA ILE A 244 -9.91 6.89 9.75
C ILE A 244 -8.84 7.95 10.02
N MET A 245 -9.12 9.23 9.76
CA MET A 245 -8.12 10.31 9.78
C MET A 245 -7.33 10.38 11.10
N GLY A 246 -8.01 10.22 12.24
CA GLY A 246 -7.39 10.28 13.58
C GLY A 246 -6.40 9.15 13.87
N ASN A 247 -6.45 8.06 13.09
CA ASN A 247 -5.64 6.87 13.27
C ASN A 247 -4.44 6.83 12.32
N LEU A 248 -4.37 7.71 11.32
CA LEU A 248 -3.26 7.81 10.36
C LEU A 248 -2.03 8.48 11.00
N LYS A 249 -1.15 7.68 11.62
CA LYS A 249 -0.02 8.16 12.42
C LYS A 249 1.36 8.05 11.75
N GLU A 250 1.57 7.06 10.90
CA GLU A 250 2.88 6.80 10.28
C GLU A 250 3.30 7.97 9.36
N THR A 251 4.57 8.35 9.42
CA THR A 251 5.12 9.50 8.66
C THR A 251 6.00 9.08 7.48
N GLY A 252 6.37 7.80 7.39
CA GLY A 252 7.26 7.27 6.36
C GLY A 252 6.56 6.72 5.11
N ASN A 253 7.32 5.99 4.29
CA ASN A 253 6.83 5.32 3.07
C ASN A 253 5.92 4.11 3.35
N ASP A 254 5.92 3.65 4.59
CA ASP A 254 5.04 2.62 5.14
C ASP A 254 3.61 3.11 5.36
N PHE A 255 3.36 4.41 5.21
CA PHE A 255 2.03 5.02 5.26
C PHE A 255 1.01 4.36 4.33
N SER A 256 1.42 3.98 3.11
CA SER A 256 0.51 3.35 2.14
C SER A 256 -0.08 2.05 2.69
N ALA A 257 0.76 1.20 3.30
CA ALA A 257 0.32 -0.03 3.96
C ALA A 257 -0.50 0.29 5.21
N HIS A 258 -0.01 1.20 6.05
CA HIS A 258 -0.67 1.61 7.29
C HIS A 258 -2.11 2.10 7.05
N MET A 259 -2.34 2.92 6.03
CA MET A 259 -3.67 3.43 5.71
C MET A 259 -4.65 2.32 5.31
N ILE A 260 -4.19 1.27 4.62
CA ILE A 260 -5.02 0.09 4.32
C ILE A 260 -5.36 -0.67 5.59
N LEU A 261 -4.39 -0.86 6.48
CA LEU A 261 -4.61 -1.52 7.77
C LEU A 261 -5.67 -0.77 8.59
N VAL A 262 -5.50 0.56 8.74
CA VAL A 262 -6.46 1.41 9.46
C VAL A 262 -7.84 1.36 8.82
N ALA A 263 -7.93 1.40 7.48
CA ALA A 263 -9.21 1.28 6.78
C ALA A 263 -9.93 -0.04 7.11
N LEU A 264 -9.21 -1.16 7.07
CA LEU A 264 -9.78 -2.48 7.36
C LEU A 264 -10.15 -2.66 8.83
N GLU A 265 -9.40 -2.05 9.75
CA GLU A 265 -9.68 -2.02 11.19
C GLU A 265 -10.97 -1.26 11.51
N HIS A 266 -11.22 -0.16 10.79
CA HIS A 266 -12.45 0.65 10.92
C HIS A 266 -13.59 0.16 10.02
N GLY A 267 -13.44 -1.02 9.41
CA GLY A 267 -14.50 -1.68 8.66
C GLY A 267 -14.80 -1.08 7.28
N LEU A 268 -13.90 -0.26 6.73
CA LEU A 268 -14.08 0.33 5.40
C LEU A 268 -14.04 -0.77 4.32
N LYS A 269 -14.88 -0.60 3.31
CA LYS A 269 -14.87 -1.38 2.07
C LYS A 269 -13.83 -0.79 1.14
N VAL A 270 -12.86 -1.61 0.77
CA VAL A 270 -11.75 -1.21 -0.10
C VAL A 270 -11.73 -2.10 -1.32
N ILE A 271 -11.59 -1.51 -2.50
CA ILE A 271 -11.36 -2.25 -3.74
C ILE A 271 -10.08 -1.76 -4.41
N GLU A 272 -9.45 -2.67 -5.14
CA GLU A 272 -8.26 -2.40 -5.94
C GLU A 272 -8.64 -2.36 -7.43
N CYS A 273 -8.22 -1.33 -8.15
CA CYS A 273 -8.49 -1.14 -9.57
C CYS A 273 -7.17 -0.94 -10.35
N PRO A 274 -6.96 -1.66 -11.48
CA PRO A 274 -5.80 -1.44 -12.34
C PRO A 274 -5.72 0.01 -12.84
N ILE A 275 -4.52 0.58 -12.79
CA ILE A 275 -4.23 1.93 -13.29
C ILE A 275 -2.99 1.90 -14.17
N ALA A 276 -2.88 2.86 -15.09
CA ALA A 276 -1.68 2.98 -15.90
C ALA A 276 -0.55 3.61 -15.06
N PHE A 277 0.68 3.14 -15.29
CA PHE A 277 1.85 3.61 -14.55
C PHE A 277 2.98 3.96 -15.52
N ARG A 278 3.43 5.22 -15.50
CA ARG A 278 4.49 5.73 -16.38
C ARG A 278 5.78 6.01 -15.61
N LYS A 279 6.86 6.17 -16.36
CA LYS A 279 8.14 6.62 -15.81
C LYS A 279 7.99 8.00 -15.15
N ARG A 280 8.57 8.12 -13.95
CA ARG A 280 8.66 9.37 -13.20
C ARG A 280 9.43 10.42 -13.98
N VAL A 281 8.99 11.67 -13.87
CA VAL A 281 9.79 12.82 -14.30
C VAL A 281 10.65 13.30 -13.12
N GLY A 282 11.96 13.33 -13.32
CA GLY A 282 12.95 13.62 -12.27
C GLY A 282 13.42 12.40 -11.47
N GLN A 283 14.15 12.63 -10.40
CA GLN A 283 14.72 11.56 -9.56
C GLN A 283 13.73 11.05 -8.51
N SER A 284 13.83 9.77 -8.12
CA SER A 284 13.05 9.19 -7.02
C SER A 284 13.70 9.53 -5.66
N LYS A 285 12.89 9.98 -4.70
CA LYS A 285 13.32 10.32 -3.33
C LYS A 285 12.82 9.32 -2.27
N GLY A 286 11.91 8.42 -2.67
CA GLY A 286 11.41 7.32 -1.84
C GLY A 286 12.28 6.08 -1.94
N VAL A 287 11.64 4.91 -2.09
CA VAL A 287 12.32 3.63 -2.27
C VAL A 287 13.03 3.55 -3.63
N GLY A 288 12.38 4.02 -4.70
CA GLY A 288 12.93 3.96 -6.06
C GLY A 288 13.36 2.54 -6.46
N SER A 289 14.49 2.43 -7.15
CA SER A 289 15.11 1.15 -7.55
C SER A 289 16.12 0.59 -6.51
N ASP A 290 16.19 1.18 -5.31
CA ASP A 290 17.14 0.76 -4.27
C ASP A 290 16.61 -0.46 -3.51
N VAL A 291 17.24 -1.61 -3.73
CA VAL A 291 16.85 -2.90 -3.14
C VAL A 291 16.95 -2.90 -1.62
N ILE A 292 17.96 -2.23 -1.05
CA ILE A 292 18.19 -2.22 0.41
C ILE A 292 17.10 -1.40 1.09
N LYS A 293 16.82 -0.19 0.57
CA LYS A 293 15.71 0.63 1.08
C LYS A 293 14.37 -0.07 0.89
N GLY A 294 14.19 -0.77 -0.22
CA GLY A 294 13.00 -1.58 -0.49
C GLY A 294 12.80 -2.68 0.56
N LEU A 295 13.86 -3.42 0.88
CA LEU A 295 13.82 -4.46 1.90
C LEU A 295 13.53 -3.89 3.29
N GLN A 296 14.21 -2.81 3.69
CA GLN A 296 13.97 -2.15 4.97
C GLN A 296 12.52 -1.67 5.10
N ASN A 297 11.97 -1.06 4.04
CA ASN A 297 10.59 -0.64 3.98
C ASN A 297 9.62 -1.82 4.05
N GLY A 298 9.91 -2.90 3.32
CA GLY A 298 9.15 -4.15 3.37
C GLY A 298 9.09 -4.75 4.78
N LEU A 299 10.23 -4.79 5.49
CA LEU A 299 10.28 -5.28 6.88
C LEU A 299 9.47 -4.40 7.83
N ARG A 300 9.50 -3.07 7.66
CA ARG A 300 8.64 -2.15 8.44
C ARG A 300 7.17 -2.43 8.19
N MET A 301 6.77 -2.60 6.93
CA MET A 301 5.40 -2.95 6.56
C MET A 301 4.97 -4.31 7.15
N ILE A 302 5.82 -5.34 7.07
CA ILE A 302 5.53 -6.65 7.67
C ILE A 302 5.33 -6.52 9.17
N TRP A 303 6.17 -5.74 9.85
CA TRP A 303 6.03 -5.52 11.28
C TRP A 303 4.72 -4.77 11.59
N LEU A 304 4.36 -3.72 10.84
CA LEU A 304 3.06 -3.05 10.96
C LEU A 304 1.88 -4.02 10.83
N ILE A 305 1.96 -4.95 9.88
CA ILE A 305 0.93 -5.98 9.67
C ILE A 305 0.90 -6.98 10.83
N ALA A 306 2.04 -7.31 11.43
CA ALA A 306 2.13 -8.27 12.53
C ALA A 306 1.75 -7.67 13.89
N ARG A 307 1.88 -6.35 14.06
CA ARG A 307 1.58 -5.64 15.32
C ARG A 307 0.16 -5.99 15.85
N PRO A 308 0.00 -6.06 17.19
CA PRO A 308 -1.27 -6.33 17.85
C PRO A 308 -2.24 -5.13 17.76
#